data_AF-A0A316JIB6-F1
#
_entry.id   AF-A0A316JIB6-F1
#
_cell.length_a   1.000
_cell.length_b   1.000
_cell.length_c   1.000
_cell.angle_alpha   90.00
_cell.angle_beta   90.00
_cell.angle_gamma   90.00
#
_symmetry.space_group_name_H-M   'P 1'
#
loop_
_entity.id
_entity.type
_entity.pdbx_description
1 polymer ?
#
loop_
_entity_poly.entity_id
_entity_poly.type
_entity_poly.pdbx_seq_one_letter_code
_entity_poly.pdbx_strand_id
1 'polypeptide(L)'
;MSAIDWFALLHPVLVILFVYPLMGATVRLGLLVREKRLGITKQPEPVPQEHADHGLWLTVGVVVAVLIAIVYSFSKAYLEAGADFSGGAGRYGLLLLVSAGTLVALAALLRVHRAIWRASFALLCWAGVLGLGSQAEIWRLSDNPFGTGFWSSHYWAGVLLSGLMLFTLSARPEIKRNPRLRQLHISANVLILLLFAVQGVSGTRDLLQIGAY
;
A
#
# COMPACT_ATOMS: atom_id res chain seq x y z
N MET A 1 7.86 -28.06 -3.23
CA MET A 1 7.42 -26.66 -3.40
C MET A 1 6.96 -26.48 -4.83
N SER A 2 5.72 -26.04 -5.00
CA SER A 2 5.11 -25.67 -6.26
C SER A 2 5.49 -24.24 -6.69
N ALA A 3 5.13 -23.83 -7.91
CA ALA A 3 5.33 -22.45 -8.36
C ALA A 3 4.52 -21.44 -7.53
N ILE A 4 3.32 -21.82 -7.08
CA ILE A 4 2.47 -20.95 -6.25
C ILE A 4 3.07 -20.73 -4.85
N ASP A 5 3.82 -21.72 -4.32
CA ASP A 5 4.54 -21.59 -3.04
C ASP A 5 5.67 -20.54 -3.14
N TRP A 6 6.39 -20.52 -4.26
CA TRP A 6 7.40 -19.48 -4.52
C TRP A 6 6.78 -18.10 -4.73
N PHE A 7 5.61 -18.03 -5.36
CA PHE A 7 4.88 -16.78 -5.54
C PHE A 7 4.45 -16.17 -4.20
N ALA A 8 4.06 -17.01 -3.23
CA ALA A 8 3.71 -16.58 -1.87
C ALA A 8 4.84 -15.78 -1.18
N LEU A 9 6.10 -16.05 -1.53
CA LEU A 9 7.26 -15.39 -0.94
C LEU A 9 7.53 -13.99 -1.50
N LEU A 10 6.99 -13.65 -2.68
CA LEU A 10 7.31 -12.36 -3.31
C LEU A 10 6.87 -11.16 -2.46
N HIS A 11 5.67 -11.23 -1.88
CA HIS A 11 5.17 -10.17 -0.99
C HIS A 11 6.09 -9.95 0.23
N PRO A 12 6.33 -10.96 1.11
CA PRO A 12 7.16 -10.75 2.29
C PRO A 12 8.62 -10.42 1.95
N VAL A 13 9.21 -11.00 0.89
CA VAL A 13 10.57 -10.66 0.45
C VAL A 13 10.65 -9.20 0.01
N LEU A 14 9.70 -8.71 -0.78
CA LEU A 14 9.64 -7.30 -1.19
C LEU A 14 9.46 -6.39 0.02
N VAL A 15 8.61 -6.76 0.98
CA VAL A 15 8.39 -5.97 2.20
C VAL A 15 9.69 -5.85 3.02
N ILE A 16 10.38 -6.97 3.24
CA ILE A 16 11.59 -7.02 4.06
C ILE A 16 12.77 -6.31 3.37
N LEU A 17 13.02 -6.60 2.10
CA LEU A 17 14.22 -6.11 1.41
C LEU A 17 14.07 -4.69 0.87
N PHE A 18 12.83 -4.22 0.64
CA PHE A 18 12.58 -2.93 0.00
C PHE A 18 11.74 -2.00 0.87
N VAL A 19 10.55 -2.42 1.31
CA VAL A 19 9.60 -1.52 1.98
C VAL A 19 10.14 -1.08 3.35
N TYR A 20 10.61 -1.98 4.21
CA TYR A 20 11.07 -1.63 5.55
C TYR A 20 12.32 -0.72 5.56
N PRO A 21 13.40 -1.01 4.81
CA PRO A 21 14.54 -0.10 4.73
C PRO A 21 14.14 1.28 4.21
N LEU A 22 13.29 1.31 3.17
CA LEU A 22 12.86 2.55 2.55
C LEU A 22 11.95 3.37 3.48
N MET A 23 11.12 2.71 4.30
CA MET A 23 10.33 3.36 5.34
C MET A 23 11.24 4.03 6.38
N GLY A 24 12.25 3.32 6.88
CA GLY A 24 13.22 3.89 7.83
C GLY A 24 13.95 5.11 7.26
N ALA A 25 14.42 5.01 6.01
CA ALA A 25 15.04 6.13 5.31
C ALA A 25 14.09 7.32 5.12
N THR A 26 12.84 7.06 4.72
CA THR A 26 11.81 8.10 4.52
C THR A 26 11.50 8.85 5.82
N VAL A 27 11.37 8.13 6.95
CA VAL A 27 11.16 8.73 8.27
C VAL A 27 12.34 9.60 8.68
N ARG A 28 13.57 9.09 8.55
CA ARG A 28 14.78 9.85 8.87
C ARG A 28 14.87 11.13 8.04
N LEU A 29 14.68 11.04 6.73
CA LEU A 29 14.68 12.21 5.85
C LEU A 29 13.56 13.20 6.22
N GLY A 30 12.37 12.71 6.58
CA GLY A 30 11.25 13.54 7.04
C GLY A 30 11.57 14.35 8.30
N LEU A 31 12.28 13.74 9.26
CA LEU A 31 12.77 14.44 10.45
C LEU A 31 13.79 15.53 10.10
N LEU A 32 14.77 15.23 9.23
CA LEU A 32 15.76 16.21 8.76
C LEU A 32 15.11 17.38 8.02
N VAL A 33 14.09 17.11 7.18
CA VAL A 33 13.29 18.16 6.53
C VAL A 33 12.61 19.06 7.56
N ARG A 34 12.08 18.48 8.64
CA ARG A 34 11.44 19.24 9.71
C ARG A 34 12.45 20.09 10.46
N GLU A 35 13.60 19.53 10.86
CA GLU A 35 14.66 20.27 11.54
C GLU A 35 15.18 21.44 10.70
N LYS A 36 15.41 21.21 9.39
CA LYS A 36 15.79 22.26 8.44
C LYS A 36 14.77 23.41 8.41
N ARG A 37 13.47 23.07 8.33
CA ARG A 37 12.38 24.07 8.30
C ARG A 37 12.26 24.87 9.60
N LEU A 38 12.62 24.27 10.74
CA LEU A 38 12.61 24.92 12.04
C LEU A 38 13.92 25.64 12.37
N GLY A 39 14.92 25.57 11.48
CA GLY A 39 16.23 26.18 11.71
C GLY A 39 17.09 25.49 12.78
N ILE A 40 16.77 24.25 13.14
CA ILE A 40 17.49 23.50 14.20
C ILE A 40 18.84 22.99 13.66
N THR A 41 18.86 22.46 12.43
CA THR A 41 20.06 21.91 11.79
C THR A 41 20.25 22.46 10.38
N LYS A 42 21.51 22.61 9.96
CA LYS A 42 21.87 23.01 8.59
C LYS A 42 21.91 21.77 7.70
N GLN A 43 20.79 21.45 7.08
CA GLN A 43 20.70 20.32 6.14
C GLN A 43 20.93 20.79 4.69
N PRO A 44 21.58 19.96 3.84
CA PRO A 44 21.76 20.26 2.42
C PRO A 44 20.45 20.60 1.69
N GLU A 45 20.54 21.35 0.59
CA GLU A 45 19.38 21.66 -0.26
C GLU A 45 18.64 20.45 -0.84
N PRO A 46 19.30 19.31 -1.17
CA PRO A 46 18.62 18.13 -1.70
C PRO A 46 17.70 17.38 -0.73
N VAL A 47 17.89 17.50 0.59
CA VAL A 47 17.20 16.66 1.60
C VAL A 47 15.66 16.63 1.46
N PRO A 48 14.96 17.76 1.21
CA PRO A 48 13.51 17.74 0.96
C PRO A 48 13.09 17.02 -0.32
N GLN A 49 13.93 17.05 -1.35
CA GLN A 49 13.68 16.34 -2.60
C GLN A 49 13.88 14.84 -2.39
N GLU A 50 14.97 14.44 -1.74
CA GLU A 50 15.25 13.05 -1.40
C GLU A 50 14.13 12.43 -0.55
N HIS A 51 13.62 13.15 0.47
CA HIS A 51 12.47 12.70 1.26
C HIS A 51 11.25 12.42 0.37
N ALA A 52 10.95 13.30 -0.57
CA ALA A 52 9.83 13.13 -1.48
C ALA A 52 10.05 11.93 -2.40
N ASP A 53 11.25 11.74 -2.94
CA ASP A 53 11.56 10.63 -3.84
C ASP A 53 11.51 9.29 -3.10
N HIS A 54 12.01 9.22 -1.86
CA HIS A 54 11.87 8.03 -1.02
C HIS A 54 10.40 7.72 -0.70
N GLY A 55 9.62 8.74 -0.34
CA GLY A 55 8.18 8.58 -0.15
C GLY A 55 7.45 8.11 -1.42
N LEU A 56 8.00 8.33 -2.62
CA LEU A 56 7.39 7.90 -3.89
C LEU A 56 7.58 6.40 -4.02
N TRP A 57 8.84 5.98 -3.94
CA TRP A 57 9.22 4.59 -4.04
C TRP A 57 8.62 3.76 -2.92
N LEU A 58 8.42 4.34 -1.72
CA LEU A 58 7.75 3.69 -0.63
C LEU A 58 6.28 3.41 -0.96
N THR A 59 5.54 4.41 -1.45
CA THR A 59 4.15 4.23 -1.90
C THR A 59 4.05 3.19 -3.02
N VAL A 60 4.93 3.27 -4.01
CA VAL A 60 4.97 2.30 -5.12
C VAL A 60 5.23 0.89 -4.59
N GLY A 61 6.26 0.72 -3.75
CA GLY A 61 6.63 -0.57 -3.17
C GLY A 61 5.49 -1.19 -2.35
N VAL A 62 4.81 -0.40 -1.52
CA VAL A 62 3.65 -0.87 -0.75
C VAL A 62 2.51 -1.30 -1.65
N VAL A 63 2.09 -0.47 -2.62
CA VAL A 63 0.96 -0.80 -3.49
C VAL A 63 1.27 -2.04 -4.34
N VAL A 64 2.49 -2.16 -4.86
CA VAL A 64 2.92 -3.37 -5.59
C VAL A 64 2.94 -4.59 -4.68
N ALA A 65 3.45 -4.47 -3.46
CA ALA A 65 3.43 -5.57 -2.49
C ALA A 65 1.99 -6.04 -2.19
N VAL A 66 1.07 -5.11 -1.98
CA VAL A 66 -0.36 -5.41 -1.74
C VAL A 66 -0.97 -6.12 -2.94
N LEU A 67 -0.72 -5.64 -4.16
CA LEU A 67 -1.24 -6.28 -5.37
C LEU A 67 -0.67 -7.68 -5.58
N ILE A 68 0.61 -7.92 -5.29
CA ILE A 68 1.21 -9.26 -5.31
C ILE A 68 0.47 -10.19 -4.34
N ALA A 69 0.22 -9.74 -3.11
CA ALA A 69 -0.49 -10.55 -2.10
C ALA A 69 -1.93 -10.87 -2.53
N ILE A 70 -2.67 -9.88 -3.04
CA ILE A 70 -4.04 -10.08 -3.54
C ILE A 70 -4.05 -11.06 -4.72
N VAL A 71 -3.16 -10.88 -5.71
CA VAL A 71 -3.06 -11.76 -6.87
C VAL A 71 -2.75 -13.18 -6.44
N TYR A 72 -1.83 -13.36 -5.48
CA TYR A 72 -1.55 -14.67 -4.89
C TYR A 72 -2.80 -15.30 -4.28
N SER A 73 -3.56 -14.58 -3.44
CA SER A 73 -4.73 -15.13 -2.75
C SER A 73 -5.77 -15.70 -3.70
N PHE A 74 -6.22 -14.94 -4.71
CA PHE A 74 -7.22 -15.47 -5.64
C PHE A 74 -6.64 -16.47 -6.65
N SER A 75 -5.34 -16.39 -6.98
CA SER A 75 -4.69 -17.39 -7.85
C SER A 75 -4.56 -18.73 -7.15
N LYS A 76 -4.18 -18.73 -5.87
CA LYS A 76 -4.15 -19.93 -5.03
C LYS A 76 -5.55 -20.54 -4.93
N ALA A 77 -6.56 -19.74 -4.60
CA ALA A 77 -7.94 -20.21 -4.52
C ALA A 77 -8.45 -20.79 -5.86
N TYR A 78 -8.09 -20.16 -7.00
CA TYR A 78 -8.45 -20.66 -8.32
C TYR A 78 -7.77 -22.00 -8.65
N LEU A 79 -6.47 -22.14 -8.34
CA LEU A 79 -5.72 -23.37 -8.58
C LEU A 79 -6.22 -24.54 -7.71
N GLU A 80 -6.65 -24.26 -6.47
CA GLU A 80 -7.19 -25.26 -5.55
C GLU A 80 -8.62 -25.67 -5.92
N ALA A 81 -9.48 -24.72 -6.29
CA ALA A 81 -10.88 -25.00 -6.63
C ALA A 81 -11.07 -25.53 -8.07
N GLY A 82 -10.17 -25.19 -8.99
CA GLY A 82 -10.27 -25.61 -10.39
C GLY A 82 -11.60 -25.20 -11.04
N ALA A 83 -12.38 -26.18 -11.47
CA ALA A 83 -13.68 -25.96 -12.11
C ALA A 83 -14.73 -25.36 -11.15
N ASP A 84 -14.56 -25.52 -9.84
CA ASP A 84 -15.50 -25.08 -8.81
C ASP A 84 -15.22 -23.67 -8.29
N PHE A 85 -14.26 -22.95 -8.87
CA PHE A 85 -13.99 -21.57 -8.49
C PHE A 85 -15.24 -20.71 -8.71
N SER A 86 -15.68 -20.01 -7.66
CA SER A 86 -16.89 -19.17 -7.71
C SER A 86 -16.79 -18.13 -8.82
N GLY A 87 -17.76 -18.13 -9.74
CA GLY A 87 -17.78 -17.26 -10.92
C GLY A 87 -16.89 -17.73 -12.09
N GLY A 88 -16.23 -18.88 -11.96
CA GLY A 88 -15.47 -19.56 -13.01
C GLY A 88 -14.23 -18.82 -13.49
N ALA A 89 -13.61 -19.38 -14.55
CA ALA A 89 -12.40 -18.83 -15.16
C ALA A 89 -12.57 -17.39 -15.68
N GLY A 90 -13.79 -17.02 -16.10
CA GLY A 90 -14.11 -15.66 -16.54
C GLY A 90 -13.94 -14.62 -15.43
N ARG A 91 -14.43 -14.90 -14.21
CA ARG A 91 -14.22 -14.02 -13.05
C ARG A 91 -12.74 -13.93 -12.70
N TYR A 92 -12.01 -15.03 -12.70
CA TYR A 92 -10.56 -15.01 -12.47
C TYR A 92 -9.82 -14.12 -13.47
N GLY A 93 -10.16 -14.22 -14.76
CA GLY A 93 -9.64 -13.33 -15.80
C GLY A 93 -9.95 -11.86 -15.53
N LEU A 94 -11.16 -11.53 -15.07
CA LEU A 94 -11.52 -10.16 -14.67
C LEU A 94 -10.72 -9.66 -13.48
N LEU A 95 -10.46 -10.51 -12.46
CA LEU A 95 -9.64 -10.14 -11.30
C LEU A 95 -8.20 -9.78 -11.73
N LEU A 96 -7.63 -10.57 -12.64
CA LEU A 96 -6.31 -10.27 -13.22
C LEU A 96 -6.32 -8.97 -14.03
N LEU A 97 -7.38 -8.74 -14.81
CA LEU A 97 -7.51 -7.50 -15.60
C LEU A 97 -7.62 -6.26 -14.72
N VAL A 98 -8.41 -6.32 -13.63
CA VAL A 98 -8.54 -5.22 -12.66
C VAL A 98 -7.22 -5.02 -11.92
N SER A 99 -6.47 -6.09 -11.61
CA SER A 99 -5.12 -5.99 -11.03
C SER A 99 -4.16 -5.24 -11.97
N ALA A 100 -4.16 -5.58 -13.26
CA ALA A 100 -3.38 -4.87 -14.27
C ALA A 100 -3.82 -3.40 -14.42
N GLY A 101 -5.13 -3.14 -14.45
CA GLY A 101 -5.68 -1.78 -14.49
C GLY A 101 -5.27 -0.93 -13.28
N THR A 102 -5.17 -1.55 -12.10
CA THR A 102 -4.68 -0.89 -10.88
C THR A 102 -3.21 -0.50 -10.99
N LEU A 103 -2.36 -1.36 -11.56
CA LEU A 103 -0.96 -1.02 -11.86
C LEU A 103 -0.85 0.09 -12.92
N VAL A 104 -1.72 0.08 -13.94
CA VAL A 104 -1.78 1.14 -14.95
C VAL A 104 -2.17 2.48 -14.31
N ALA A 105 -3.14 2.49 -13.39
CA ALA A 105 -3.52 3.68 -12.65
C ALA A 105 -2.36 4.22 -11.80
N LEU A 106 -1.61 3.34 -11.11
CA LEU A 106 -0.39 3.73 -10.40
C LEU A 106 0.66 4.31 -11.35
N ALA A 107 0.94 3.66 -12.48
CA ALA A 107 1.90 4.14 -13.46
C ALA A 107 1.49 5.49 -14.07
N ALA A 108 0.19 5.69 -14.33
CA ALA A 108 -0.35 6.96 -14.80
C ALA A 108 -0.19 8.07 -13.74
N LEU A 109 -0.45 7.78 -12.46
CA LEU A 109 -0.23 8.71 -11.34
C LEU A 109 1.22 9.23 -11.31
N LEU A 110 2.19 8.37 -11.60
CA LEU A 110 3.61 8.75 -11.61
C LEU A 110 4.00 9.68 -12.77
N ARG A 111 3.18 9.76 -13.83
CA ARG A 111 3.48 10.57 -15.03
C ARG A 111 2.67 11.86 -15.13
N VAL A 112 1.51 11.94 -14.48
CA VAL A 112 0.61 13.08 -14.64
C VAL A 112 0.99 14.28 -13.76
N HIS A 113 0.95 15.48 -14.35
CA HIS A 113 1.32 16.73 -13.66
C HIS A 113 0.14 17.59 -13.20
N ARG A 114 -1.08 17.38 -13.71
CA ARG A 114 -2.26 18.16 -13.28
C ARG A 114 -2.86 17.57 -12.00
N ALA A 115 -3.24 18.43 -11.06
CA ALA A 115 -3.72 18.03 -9.73
C ALA A 115 -4.93 17.10 -9.80
N ILE A 116 -5.93 17.44 -10.62
CA ILE A 116 -7.14 16.62 -10.77
C ILE A 116 -6.81 15.22 -11.30
N TRP A 117 -5.92 15.10 -12.29
CA TRP A 117 -5.53 13.80 -12.83
C TRP A 117 -4.75 12.97 -11.81
N ARG A 118 -3.85 13.57 -11.03
CA ARG A 118 -3.16 12.85 -9.95
C ARG A 118 -4.16 12.33 -8.92
N ALA A 119 -5.10 13.17 -8.48
CA ALA A 119 -6.13 12.76 -7.54
C ALA A 119 -7.00 11.62 -8.11
N SER A 120 -7.42 11.73 -9.38
CA SER A 120 -8.21 10.69 -10.05
C SER A 120 -7.45 9.36 -10.16
N PHE A 121 -6.19 9.37 -10.62
CA PHE A 121 -5.42 8.13 -10.74
C PHE A 121 -5.06 7.52 -9.37
N ALA A 122 -4.80 8.34 -8.36
CA ALA A 122 -4.64 7.87 -6.99
C ALA A 122 -5.93 7.21 -6.45
N LEU A 123 -7.09 7.83 -6.69
CA LEU A 123 -8.38 7.28 -6.29
C LEU A 123 -8.72 5.99 -7.05
N LEU A 124 -8.48 5.94 -8.36
CA LEU A 124 -8.67 4.73 -9.17
C LEU A 124 -7.75 3.60 -8.70
N CYS A 125 -6.49 3.90 -8.41
CA CYS A 125 -5.55 2.93 -7.88
C CYS A 125 -6.01 2.40 -6.51
N TRP A 126 -6.46 3.30 -5.62
CA TRP A 126 -6.94 2.89 -4.30
C TRP A 126 -8.25 2.10 -4.38
N ALA A 127 -9.18 2.51 -5.24
CA ALA A 127 -10.42 1.79 -5.51
C ALA A 127 -10.16 0.40 -6.09
N GLY A 128 -9.16 0.26 -6.95
CA GLY A 128 -8.68 -1.04 -7.44
C GLY A 128 -8.20 -1.95 -6.31
N VAL A 129 -7.32 -1.44 -5.44
CA VAL A 129 -6.85 -2.17 -4.24
C VAL A 129 -8.01 -2.57 -3.34
N LEU A 130 -8.94 -1.65 -3.05
CA LEU A 130 -10.10 -1.91 -2.19
C LEU A 130 -11.05 -2.93 -2.82
N GLY A 131 -11.35 -2.80 -4.12
CA GLY A 131 -12.27 -3.69 -4.83
C GLY A 131 -11.74 -5.11 -4.99
N LEU A 132 -10.45 -5.25 -5.33
CA LEU A 132 -9.75 -6.53 -5.39
C LEU A 132 -9.60 -7.16 -4.00
N GLY A 133 -9.33 -6.33 -3.00
CA GLY A 133 -9.21 -6.74 -1.61
C GLY A 133 -10.52 -7.21 -0.96
N SER A 134 -11.65 -6.76 -1.48
CA SER A 134 -12.99 -7.12 -0.99
C SER A 134 -13.51 -8.45 -1.56
N GLN A 135 -12.70 -9.15 -2.36
CA GLN A 135 -13.07 -10.44 -2.93
C GLN A 135 -13.08 -11.55 -1.86
N ALA A 136 -13.94 -12.57 -2.03
CA ALA A 136 -14.13 -13.62 -1.04
C ALA A 136 -12.85 -14.40 -0.70
N GLU A 137 -11.92 -14.46 -1.65
CA GLU A 137 -10.64 -15.18 -1.55
C GLU A 137 -9.62 -14.46 -0.66
N ILE A 138 -9.88 -13.20 -0.29
CA ILE A 138 -8.97 -12.40 0.54
C ILE A 138 -9.30 -12.61 2.02
N TRP A 139 -8.32 -13.07 2.79
CA TRP A 139 -8.43 -13.15 4.24
C TRP A 139 -8.43 -11.75 4.85
N ARG A 140 -9.55 -11.38 5.47
CA ARG A 140 -9.73 -10.05 6.09
C ARG A 140 -9.85 -10.07 7.61
N LEU A 141 -9.82 -11.24 8.23
CA LEU A 141 -10.09 -11.48 9.66
C LEU A 141 -11.52 -11.12 10.10
N SER A 142 -11.97 -9.88 9.87
CA SER A 142 -13.35 -9.44 10.12
C SER A 142 -13.68 -8.20 9.30
N ASP A 143 -14.90 -8.16 8.77
CA ASP A 143 -15.44 -7.01 8.02
C ASP A 143 -16.37 -6.13 8.87
N ASN A 144 -16.52 -6.41 10.18
CA ASN A 144 -17.35 -5.61 11.09
C ASN A 144 -16.55 -4.45 11.71
N PRO A 145 -16.79 -3.19 11.30
CA PRO A 145 -16.01 -2.03 11.77
C PRO A 145 -16.19 -1.72 13.26
N PHE A 146 -17.24 -2.27 13.90
CA PHE A 146 -17.49 -2.10 15.33
C PHE A 146 -16.82 -3.19 16.18
N GLY A 147 -16.18 -4.18 15.57
CA GLY A 147 -15.48 -5.26 16.25
C GLY A 147 -13.95 -5.08 16.28
N THR A 148 -13.29 -5.68 17.27
CA THR A 148 -11.81 -5.66 17.39
C THR A 148 -11.10 -6.41 16.27
N GLY A 149 -11.76 -7.39 15.65
CA GLY A 149 -11.23 -8.14 14.49
C GLY A 149 -10.93 -7.24 13.30
N PHE A 150 -11.77 -6.24 13.04
CA PHE A 150 -11.56 -5.30 11.92
C PHE A 150 -10.33 -4.44 12.15
N TRP A 151 -10.17 -3.88 13.35
CA TRP A 151 -9.05 -3.02 13.69
C TRP A 151 -7.71 -3.76 13.84
N SER A 152 -7.76 -5.07 14.03
CA SER A 152 -6.57 -5.94 14.02
C SER A 152 -6.35 -6.63 12.66
N SER A 153 -7.16 -6.34 11.65
CA SER A 153 -7.05 -6.92 10.30
C SER A 153 -5.81 -6.40 9.58
N HIS A 154 -4.99 -7.32 9.06
CA HIS A 154 -3.87 -6.96 8.20
C HIS A 154 -4.37 -6.27 6.92
N TYR A 155 -5.43 -6.80 6.33
CA TYR A 155 -6.05 -6.26 5.13
C TYR A 155 -6.57 -4.82 5.31
N TRP A 156 -7.47 -4.58 6.27
CA TRP A 156 -8.10 -3.25 6.40
C TRP A 156 -7.10 -2.16 6.76
N ALA A 157 -6.13 -2.48 7.62
CA ALA A 157 -5.02 -1.57 7.92
C ALA A 157 -4.14 -1.33 6.68
N GLY A 158 -3.89 -2.35 5.85
CA GLY A 158 -3.12 -2.24 4.61
C GLY A 158 -3.82 -1.41 3.52
N VAL A 159 -5.15 -1.53 3.39
CA VAL A 159 -5.95 -0.70 2.48
C VAL A 159 -5.96 0.75 2.90
N LEU A 160 -6.15 1.03 4.19
CA LEU A 160 -6.09 2.39 4.72
C LEU A 160 -4.70 3.00 4.54
N LEU A 161 -3.64 2.23 4.85
CA LEU A 161 -2.25 2.63 4.65
C LEU A 161 -1.99 3.03 3.19
N SER A 162 -2.36 2.15 2.24
CA SER A 162 -2.19 2.39 0.81
C SER A 162 -2.93 3.65 0.35
N GLY A 163 -4.16 3.86 0.82
CA GLY A 163 -4.96 5.05 0.51
C GLY A 163 -4.31 6.34 1.00
N LEU A 164 -3.83 6.37 2.24
CA LEU A 164 -3.12 7.52 2.80
C LEU A 164 -1.83 7.82 2.03
N MET A 165 -1.07 6.78 1.66
CA MET A 165 0.17 6.92 0.90
C MET A 165 -0.06 7.41 -0.55
N LEU A 166 -1.12 6.95 -1.20
CA LEU A 166 -1.55 7.46 -2.52
C LEU A 166 -2.04 8.90 -2.44
N PHE A 167 -2.75 9.26 -1.36
CA PHE A 167 -3.13 10.64 -1.08
C PHE A 167 -1.89 11.54 -0.92
N THR A 168 -0.92 11.15 -0.07
CA THR A 168 0.28 11.97 0.14
C THR A 168 1.12 12.09 -1.14
N LEU A 169 1.19 11.03 -1.96
CA LEU A 169 1.86 11.05 -3.26
C LEU A 169 1.16 12.00 -4.26
N SER A 170 -0.17 11.93 -4.38
CA SER A 170 -0.91 12.77 -5.33
C SER A 170 -0.95 14.25 -4.95
N ALA A 171 -0.91 14.58 -3.66
CA ALA A 171 -1.01 15.96 -3.15
C ALA A 171 0.34 16.71 -3.01
N ARG A 172 1.46 16.12 -3.47
CA ARG A 172 2.82 16.66 -3.24
C ARG A 172 3.00 18.14 -3.62
N PRO A 173 2.64 18.59 -4.84
CA PRO A 173 2.80 20.00 -5.18
C PRO A 173 1.96 20.93 -4.31
N GLU A 174 0.77 20.48 -3.90
CA GLU A 174 -0.18 21.27 -3.13
C GLU A 174 0.24 21.40 -1.66
N ILE A 175 0.90 20.39 -1.07
CA ILE A 175 1.43 20.42 0.31
C ILE A 175 2.39 21.61 0.54
N LYS A 176 3.18 21.97 -0.48
CA LYS A 176 4.10 23.12 -0.40
C LYS A 176 3.34 24.46 -0.37
N ARG A 177 2.22 24.55 -1.08
CA ARG A 177 1.48 25.79 -1.33
C ARG A 177 0.37 26.05 -0.32
N ASN A 178 -0.23 25.00 0.24
CA ASN A 178 -1.40 25.11 1.11
C ASN A 178 -1.09 24.63 2.54
N PRO A 179 -1.16 25.50 3.57
CA PRO A 179 -0.86 25.12 4.95
C PRO A 179 -1.82 24.07 5.53
N ARG A 180 -3.10 24.06 5.13
CA ARG A 180 -4.08 23.06 5.58
C ARG A 180 -3.72 21.67 5.04
N LEU A 181 -3.34 21.58 3.76
CA LEU A 181 -2.88 20.31 3.18
C LEU A 181 -1.57 19.84 3.79
N ARG A 182 -0.69 20.76 4.19
CA ARG A 182 0.51 20.40 4.94
C ARG A 182 0.19 19.82 6.32
N GLN A 183 -0.76 20.38 7.04
CA GLN A 183 -1.23 19.80 8.32
C GLN A 183 -1.82 18.41 8.10
N LEU A 184 -2.70 18.26 7.10
CA LEU A 184 -3.29 16.97 6.75
C LEU A 184 -2.23 15.92 6.38
N HIS A 185 -1.20 16.31 5.62
CA HIS A 185 -0.07 15.45 5.28
C HIS A 185 0.71 15.00 6.52
N ILE A 186 0.97 15.90 7.48
CA ILE A 186 1.66 15.55 8.72
C ILE A 186 0.82 14.55 9.53
N SER A 187 -0.48 14.83 9.71
CA SER A 187 -1.39 13.91 10.41
C SER A 187 -1.48 12.54 9.71
N ALA A 188 -1.56 12.54 8.37
CA ALA A 188 -1.55 11.32 7.58
C ALA A 188 -0.25 10.53 7.76
N ASN A 189 0.92 11.18 7.78
CA ASN A 189 2.20 10.50 7.97
C ASN A 189 2.35 9.89 9.37
N VAL A 190 1.82 10.53 10.41
CA VAL A 190 1.79 9.94 11.76
C VAL A 190 0.94 8.67 11.75
N LEU A 191 -0.24 8.72 11.13
CA LEU A 191 -1.10 7.55 11.00
C LEU A 191 -0.47 6.45 10.12
N ILE A 192 0.18 6.81 9.01
CA ILE A 192 0.95 5.89 8.17
C ILE A 192 2.03 5.15 8.98
N LEU A 193 2.77 5.86 9.83
CA LEU A 193 3.80 5.25 10.69
C LEU A 193 3.19 4.23 11.66
N LEU A 194 2.07 4.57 12.30
CA LEU A 194 1.35 3.65 13.19
C LEU A 194 0.81 2.43 12.42
N LEU A 195 0.24 2.65 11.24
CA LEU A 195 -0.25 1.57 10.40
C LEU A 195 0.88 0.65 9.94
N PHE A 196 2.06 1.17 9.57
CA PHE A 196 3.22 0.32 9.27
C PHE A 196 3.63 -0.56 10.46
N ALA A 197 3.59 -0.05 11.68
CA ALA A 197 3.84 -0.86 12.87
C ALA A 197 2.79 -1.96 13.03
N VAL A 198 1.51 -1.63 12.83
CA VAL A 198 0.41 -2.62 12.82
C VAL A 198 0.62 -3.66 11.72
N GLN A 199 1.06 -3.28 10.53
CA GLN A 199 1.35 -4.20 9.43
C GLN A 199 2.47 -5.20 9.76
N GLY A 200 3.54 -4.75 10.44
CA GLY A 200 4.61 -5.64 10.87
C GLY A 200 4.14 -6.72 11.87
N VAL A 201 3.27 -6.35 12.81
CA VAL A 201 2.72 -7.29 13.81
C VAL A 201 1.64 -8.19 13.20
N SER A 202 0.67 -7.60 12.48
CA SER A 202 -0.43 -8.35 11.88
C SER A 202 0.05 -9.28 10.76
N GLY A 203 1.06 -8.90 9.98
CA GLY A 203 1.62 -9.74 8.92
C GLY A 203 2.27 -11.00 9.48
N THR A 204 3.04 -10.88 10.56
CA THR A 204 3.66 -12.06 11.22
C THR A 204 2.61 -12.96 11.88
N ARG A 205 1.59 -12.37 12.52
CA ARG A 205 0.44 -13.12 13.05
C ARG A 205 -0.29 -13.88 11.94
N ASP A 206 -0.61 -13.23 10.83
CA ASP A 206 -1.41 -13.82 9.76
C ASP A 206 -0.64 -14.94 9.06
N LEU A 207 0.69 -14.84 8.92
CA LEU A 207 1.51 -15.96 8.44
C LEU A 207 1.39 -17.20 9.35
N LEU A 208 1.37 -17.02 10.68
CA LEU A 208 1.19 -18.12 11.62
C LEU A 208 -0.23 -18.71 11.56
N GLN A 209 -1.24 -17.86 11.40
CA GLN A 209 -2.63 -18.31 11.35
C GLN A 209 -2.96 -19.00 10.03
N ILE A 210 -2.52 -18.46 8.90
CA ILE A 210 -2.77 -19.01 7.57
C ILE A 210 -1.96 -20.30 7.35
N GLY A 211 -0.75 -20.40 7.89
CA GLY A 211 0.08 -21.61 7.79
C GLY A 211 -0.32 -22.75 8.75
N ALA A 212 -1.20 -22.49 9.71
CA ALA A 212 -1.73 -23.49 10.64
C ALA A 212 -2.98 -24.21 10.12
N TYR A 213 -3.50 -23.81 8.96
CA TYR A 213 -4.60 -24.45 8.22
C TYR A 213 -4.10 -25.00 6.89
#